data_AF-A0A9D9G9N4-F1
#
_entry.id   AF-A0A9D9G9N4-F1
#
_cell.length_a   1.000
_cell.length_b   1.000
_cell.length_c   1.000
_cell.angle_alpha   90.00
_cell.angle_beta   90.00
_cell.angle_gamma   90.00
#
_symmetry.space_group_name_H-M   'P 1'
#
loop_
_entity.id
_entity.type
_entity.pdbx_description
1 polymer ?
#
loop_
_entity_poly.entity_id
_entity_poly.type
_entity_poly.pdbx_seq_one_letter_code
_entity_poly.pdbx_strand_id
1 'polypeptide(L)'
;MKRIIIIALSAVFSLNLWAQTVLSVKDNEMDVHHALRTVREWRRLDAVGKSTGVDLSKGVVIELPEGQFFLDEPLFLRPEDAGTAESPTIIRGAANGKTILSGGCALPAKAWKKVSKVPGLPAKAQSKVYVCPQPKVAGRYLSFRQLWVNGQKTVRARDVNDFDQMKRMLAWDKHQQVLTIPTPEVKHFQTLDGMELVLHQMWAISNLRVASLTRNGDST
;
A
#
# COMPACT_ATOMS: atom_id res chain seq x y z
N MET A 1 37.44 -7.96 35.48
CA MET A 1 37.26 -9.43 35.31
C MET A 1 36.02 -9.81 36.10
N LYS A 2 34.92 -10.37 35.59
CA LYS A 2 34.50 -10.94 34.32
C LYS A 2 33.06 -10.46 34.08
N ARG A 3 32.71 -10.03 32.86
CA ARG A 3 31.33 -9.70 32.47
C ARG A 3 30.64 -11.00 32.07
N ILE A 4 29.62 -11.42 32.81
CA ILE A 4 28.75 -12.54 32.45
C ILE A 4 27.70 -11.98 31.50
N ILE A 5 27.77 -12.37 30.24
CA ILE A 5 26.76 -12.08 29.22
C ILE A 5 25.59 -13.03 29.50
N ILE A 6 24.48 -12.49 30.00
CA ILE A 6 23.21 -13.21 30.09
C ILE A 6 22.59 -13.15 28.71
N ILE A 7 22.71 -14.24 27.94
CA ILE A 7 21.91 -14.46 26.74
C ILE A 7 20.49 -14.76 27.24
N ALA A 8 19.58 -13.80 27.09
CA ALA A 8 18.17 -14.00 27.37
C ALA A 8 17.60 -14.96 26.33
N LEU A 9 17.45 -16.23 26.74
CA LEU A 9 16.71 -17.25 26.02
C LEU A 9 15.21 -16.94 26.18
N SER A 10 14.60 -16.26 25.21
CA SER A 10 13.17 -16.00 25.18
C SER A 10 12.40 -17.30 24.87
N ALA A 11 11.81 -17.84 25.93
CA ALA A 11 10.65 -18.74 26.02
C ALA A 11 10.28 -19.57 24.76
N VAL A 12 10.73 -20.83 24.76
CA VAL A 12 10.10 -21.92 24.00
C VAL A 12 8.82 -22.33 24.74
N PHE A 13 7.64 -21.95 24.22
CA PHE A 13 6.35 -22.36 24.76
C PHE A 13 5.62 -23.30 23.78
N SER A 14 5.90 -24.61 23.91
CA SER A 14 4.93 -25.73 23.94
C SER A 14 5.64 -27.05 23.62
N LEU A 15 5.56 -28.01 24.54
CA LEU A 15 5.80 -29.41 24.25
C LEU A 15 4.71 -29.89 23.29
N ASN A 16 5.03 -29.91 22.00
CA ASN A 16 4.31 -30.68 21.01
C ASN A 16 5.36 -31.40 20.17
N LEU A 17 5.40 -32.74 20.28
CA LEU A 17 6.26 -33.62 19.47
C LEU A 17 5.91 -33.57 17.95
N TRP A 18 4.94 -32.72 17.59
CA TRP A 18 4.39 -32.46 16.25
C TRP A 18 4.56 -30.99 15.82
N ALA A 19 5.24 -30.14 16.59
CA ALA A 19 5.36 -28.71 16.27
C ALA A 19 6.34 -28.48 15.11
N GLN A 20 5.87 -27.76 14.09
CA GLN A 20 6.75 -27.13 13.09
C GLN A 20 7.58 -26.03 13.77
N THR A 21 8.76 -25.74 13.23
CA THR A 21 9.57 -24.61 13.69
C THR A 21 8.82 -23.30 13.40
N VAL A 22 8.53 -22.52 14.43
CA VAL A 22 7.88 -21.21 14.31
C VAL A 22 8.91 -20.10 14.56
N LEU A 23 9.09 -19.24 13.56
CA LEU A 23 9.85 -18.00 13.64
C LEU A 23 8.88 -16.82 13.70
N SER A 24 8.67 -16.29 14.90
CA SER A 24 7.86 -15.09 15.13
C SER A 24 8.66 -13.83 14.79
N VAL A 25 8.09 -12.97 13.95
CA VAL A 25 8.73 -11.72 13.49
C VAL A 25 8.85 -10.69 14.62
N LYS A 26 7.89 -10.64 15.55
CA LYS A 26 7.87 -9.68 16.67
C LYS A 26 8.79 -10.07 17.81
N ASP A 27 8.86 -11.35 18.15
CA ASP A 27 9.65 -11.81 19.30
C ASP A 27 11.17 -11.70 19.06
N ASN A 28 11.55 -11.50 17.79
CA ASN A 28 12.93 -11.35 17.36
C ASN A 28 13.25 -9.95 16.81
N GLU A 29 12.35 -8.97 16.99
CA GLU A 29 12.51 -7.59 16.50
C GLU A 29 12.93 -7.50 15.03
N MET A 30 12.46 -8.44 14.20
CA MET A 30 12.82 -8.54 12.79
C MET A 30 11.65 -8.09 11.91
N ASP A 31 11.91 -7.82 10.63
CA ASP A 31 10.86 -7.71 9.62
C ASP A 31 10.71 -9.03 8.84
N VAL A 32 9.71 -9.10 7.95
CA VAL A 32 9.44 -10.30 7.14
C VAL A 32 10.58 -10.62 6.16
N HIS A 33 11.35 -9.63 5.70
CA HIS A 33 12.49 -9.82 4.79
C HIS A 33 13.66 -10.48 5.51
N HIS A 34 13.94 -10.02 6.73
CA HIS A 34 14.91 -10.61 7.63
C HIS A 34 14.49 -12.03 8.03
N ALA A 35 13.22 -12.26 8.37
CA ALA A 35 12.71 -13.59 8.69
C ALA A 35 12.90 -14.57 7.53
N LEU A 36 12.53 -14.17 6.31
CA LEU A 36 12.75 -14.97 5.11
C LEU A 36 14.24 -15.29 4.89
N ARG A 37 15.12 -14.30 5.09
CA ARG A 37 16.57 -14.49 4.98
C ARG A 37 17.11 -15.46 6.04
N THR A 38 16.62 -15.38 7.27
CA THR A 38 16.99 -16.29 8.35
C THR A 38 16.61 -17.73 7.98
N VAL A 39 15.39 -17.95 7.48
CA VAL A 39 14.96 -19.27 7.03
C VAL A 39 15.81 -19.78 5.87
N ARG A 40 16.15 -18.91 4.90
CA ARG A 40 17.08 -19.25 3.82
C ARG A 40 18.43 -19.73 4.35
N GLU A 41 19.02 -19.01 5.30
CA GLU A 41 20.30 -19.39 5.89
C GLU A 41 20.20 -20.68 6.70
N TRP A 42 19.08 -20.92 7.38
CA TRP A 42 18.84 -22.19 8.05
C TRP A 42 18.84 -23.36 7.08
N ARG A 43 18.14 -23.23 5.95
CA ARG A 43 18.13 -24.25 4.90
C ARG A 43 19.52 -24.46 4.28
N ARG A 44 20.24 -23.37 4.01
CA ARG A 44 21.59 -23.42 3.47
C ARG A 44 22.56 -24.14 4.41
N LEU A 45 22.46 -23.89 5.72
CA LEU A 45 23.35 -24.47 6.72
C LEU A 45 22.96 -25.90 7.12
N ASP A 46 21.68 -26.24 7.12
CA ASP A 46 21.23 -27.61 7.40
C ASP A 46 21.56 -28.55 6.23
N ALA A 47 21.57 -28.05 4.98
CA ALA A 47 22.18 -28.75 3.85
C ALA A 47 23.68 -29.04 4.06
N VAL A 48 24.35 -28.32 4.97
CA VAL A 48 25.75 -28.54 5.38
C VAL A 48 25.85 -29.40 6.67
N GLY A 49 24.72 -29.90 7.20
CA GLY A 49 24.69 -30.93 8.25
C GLY A 49 24.63 -30.44 9.70
N LYS A 50 23.58 -29.70 10.08
CA LYS A 50 23.16 -29.38 11.47
C LYS A 50 23.94 -28.30 12.25
N SER A 51 24.21 -27.13 11.66
CA SER A 51 24.87 -26.05 12.39
C SER A 51 23.94 -25.08 13.14
N THR A 52 22.61 -25.20 12.99
CA THR A 52 21.67 -24.15 13.44
C THR A 52 20.89 -24.49 14.71
N GLY A 53 20.86 -25.76 15.13
CA GLY A 53 20.07 -26.20 16.28
C GLY A 53 18.55 -26.13 16.07
N VAL A 54 18.10 -25.88 14.83
CA VAL A 54 16.68 -25.75 14.45
C VAL A 54 16.27 -27.01 13.68
N ASP A 55 15.14 -27.61 14.06
CA ASP A 55 14.57 -28.75 13.33
C ASP A 55 13.80 -28.26 12.09
N LEU A 56 14.37 -28.50 10.92
CA LEU A 56 13.75 -28.16 9.64
C LEU A 56 12.94 -29.32 9.05
N SER A 57 12.96 -30.52 9.64
CA SER A 57 12.39 -31.73 9.03
C SER A 57 10.89 -31.66 8.73
N LYS A 58 10.15 -30.81 9.48
CA LYS A 58 8.70 -30.59 9.34
C LYS A 58 8.34 -29.24 8.72
N GLY A 59 9.34 -28.50 8.25
CA GLY A 59 9.18 -27.17 7.68
C GLY A 59 9.26 -26.04 8.71
N VAL A 60 9.18 -24.82 8.18
CA VAL A 60 9.35 -23.59 8.94
C VAL A 60 8.16 -22.68 8.68
N VAL A 61 7.59 -22.16 9.75
CA VAL A 61 6.52 -21.17 9.75
C VAL A 61 7.12 -19.81 10.14
N ILE A 62 7.09 -18.85 9.23
CA ILE A 62 7.30 -17.44 9.52
C ILE A 62 5.95 -16.88 9.96
N GLU A 63 5.81 -16.58 11.26
CA GLU A 63 4.57 -16.09 11.83
C GLU A 63 4.62 -14.58 12.03
N LEU A 64 3.65 -13.90 11.41
CA LEU A 64 3.42 -12.47 11.52
C LEU A 64 2.32 -12.24 12.57
N PRO A 65 2.59 -11.57 13.70
CA PRO A 65 1.56 -11.33 14.69
C PRO A 65 0.42 -10.45 14.18
N GLU A 66 -0.63 -10.30 14.98
CA GLU A 66 -1.68 -9.32 14.71
C GLU A 66 -1.06 -7.92 14.55
N GLY A 67 -1.45 -7.22 13.50
CA GLY A 67 -0.95 -5.89 13.20
C GLY A 67 -0.79 -5.61 11.71
N GLN A 68 -0.30 -4.41 11.42
CA GLN A 68 -0.01 -3.95 10.06
C GLN A 68 1.49 -3.73 9.91
N PHE A 69 2.08 -4.42 8.94
CA PHE A 69 3.50 -4.37 8.61
C PHE A 69 3.66 -3.63 7.29
N PHE A 70 4.32 -2.47 7.34
CA PHE A 70 4.57 -1.67 6.15
C PHE A 70 5.80 -2.20 5.41
N LEU A 71 5.65 -2.43 4.11
CA LEU A 71 6.72 -2.85 3.22
C LEU A 71 7.18 -1.66 2.39
N ASP A 72 8.46 -1.35 2.45
CA ASP A 72 9.12 -0.35 1.61
C ASP A 72 9.61 -0.94 0.28
N GLU A 73 9.77 -2.27 0.21
CA GLU A 73 10.09 -3.03 -0.99
C GLU A 73 9.25 -4.32 -1.13
N PRO A 74 9.14 -4.92 -2.32
CA PRO A 74 8.47 -6.20 -2.49
C PRO A 74 9.13 -7.32 -1.68
N LEU A 75 8.32 -8.21 -1.08
CA LEU A 75 8.83 -9.46 -0.51
C LEU A 75 9.29 -10.40 -1.64
N PHE A 76 10.59 -10.43 -1.89
CA PHE A 76 11.17 -11.20 -2.99
C PHE A 76 11.49 -12.64 -2.58
N LEU A 77 10.66 -13.58 -3.05
CA LEU A 77 10.88 -15.03 -2.90
C LEU A 77 11.80 -15.53 -4.01
N ARG A 78 12.87 -16.24 -3.61
CA ARG A 78 13.87 -16.79 -4.52
C ARG A 78 13.91 -18.33 -4.45
N PRO A 79 14.53 -19.02 -5.42
CA PRO A 79 14.70 -20.47 -5.36
C PRO A 79 15.38 -20.95 -4.07
N GLU A 80 16.29 -20.16 -3.48
CA GLU A 80 16.95 -20.51 -2.21
C GLU A 80 16.01 -20.50 -1.00
N ASP A 81 14.83 -19.88 -1.11
CA ASP A 81 13.81 -19.87 -0.06
C ASP A 81 12.90 -21.11 -0.09
N ALA A 82 13.04 -21.94 -1.13
CA ALA A 82 12.20 -23.10 -1.36
C ALA A 82 12.29 -24.11 -0.20
N GLY A 83 11.13 -24.60 0.20
CA GLY A 83 11.01 -25.80 1.02
C GLY A 83 10.85 -27.05 0.15
N THR A 84 10.71 -28.20 0.81
CA THR A 84 10.22 -29.45 0.18
C THR A 84 8.77 -29.72 0.58
N ALA A 85 8.18 -30.81 0.08
CA ALA A 85 6.85 -31.22 0.50
C ALA A 85 6.81 -31.56 2.01
N GLU A 86 7.87 -32.19 2.53
CA GLU A 86 8.02 -32.58 3.93
C GLU A 86 8.45 -31.40 4.81
N SER A 87 9.21 -30.48 4.23
CA SER A 87 9.74 -29.30 4.90
C SER A 87 9.35 -28.00 4.17
N PRO A 88 8.08 -27.59 4.19
CA PRO A 88 7.64 -26.36 3.52
C PRO A 88 8.17 -25.11 4.23
N THR A 89 8.22 -23.97 3.51
CA THR A 89 8.33 -22.63 4.11
C THR A 89 6.94 -21.98 4.06
N ILE A 90 6.37 -21.67 5.22
CA ILE A 90 5.01 -21.11 5.34
C ILE A 90 5.12 -19.70 5.91
N ILE A 91 4.53 -18.71 5.24
CA ILE A 91 4.37 -17.36 5.80
C ILE A 91 2.89 -17.19 6.14
N ARG A 92 2.58 -16.93 7.41
CA ARG A 92 1.18 -16.77 7.85
C ARG A 92 1.02 -15.67 8.91
N GLY A 93 -0.19 -15.13 9.00
CA GLY A 93 -0.59 -14.34 10.16
C GLY A 93 -0.79 -15.22 11.39
N ALA A 94 -0.75 -14.61 12.58
CA ALA A 94 -1.08 -15.29 13.83
C ALA A 94 -2.49 -15.91 13.79
N ALA A 95 -2.69 -16.98 14.57
CA ALA A 95 -3.96 -17.71 14.60
C ALA A 95 -5.17 -16.83 14.96
N ASN A 96 -4.94 -15.79 15.78
CA ASN A 96 -5.95 -14.83 16.20
C ASN A 96 -5.55 -13.42 15.78
N GLY A 97 -6.54 -12.63 15.36
CA GLY A 97 -6.36 -11.24 14.94
C GLY A 97 -6.13 -11.06 13.44
N LYS A 98 -5.97 -9.81 13.01
CA LYS A 98 -5.77 -9.46 11.59
C LYS A 98 -4.32 -9.05 11.34
N THR A 99 -3.64 -9.80 10.49
CA THR A 99 -2.31 -9.47 9.98
C THR A 99 -2.42 -8.86 8.59
N ILE A 100 -1.79 -7.70 8.36
CA ILE A 100 -1.79 -7.00 7.08
C ILE A 100 -0.34 -6.70 6.66
N LEU A 101 0.08 -7.21 5.50
CA LEU A 101 1.25 -6.69 4.79
C LEU A 101 0.78 -5.51 3.92
N SER A 102 1.41 -4.35 4.07
CA SER A 102 0.95 -3.09 3.49
C SER A 102 2.06 -2.39 2.72
N GLY A 103 1.93 -2.29 1.41
CA GLY A 103 2.79 -1.41 0.58
C GLY A 103 2.42 0.09 0.64
N GLY A 104 1.51 0.48 1.52
CA GLY A 104 1.09 1.87 1.70
C GLY A 104 2.04 2.68 2.58
N CYS A 105 1.68 3.92 2.86
CA CYS A 105 2.34 4.78 3.85
C CYS A 105 1.29 5.31 4.81
N ALA A 106 1.51 5.16 6.12
CA ALA A 106 0.61 5.69 7.12
C ALA A 106 0.67 7.23 7.16
N LEU A 107 -0.48 7.87 7.11
CA LEU A 107 -0.63 9.30 7.41
C LEU A 107 -1.02 9.43 8.89
N PRO A 108 -0.17 10.01 9.75
CA PRO A 108 -0.47 10.11 11.17
C PRO A 108 -1.75 10.93 11.41
N ALA A 109 -2.66 10.46 12.26
CA ALA A 109 -3.90 11.18 12.58
C ALA A 109 -3.63 12.61 13.08
N LYS A 110 -2.54 12.80 13.85
CA LYS A 110 -2.10 14.09 14.38
C LYS A 110 -1.60 15.08 13.30
N ALA A 111 -1.30 14.61 12.09
CA ALA A 111 -0.82 15.44 10.99
C ALA A 111 -1.96 16.19 10.27
N TRP A 112 -3.22 15.78 10.47
CA TRP A 112 -4.38 16.40 9.86
C TRP A 112 -4.78 17.69 10.59
N LYS A 113 -4.98 18.77 9.83
CA LYS A 113 -5.41 20.07 10.34
C LYS A 113 -6.65 20.54 9.60
N LYS A 114 -7.63 21.05 10.33
CA LYS A 114 -8.84 21.62 9.74
C LYS A 114 -8.51 22.96 9.07
N VAL A 115 -8.99 23.17 7.84
CA VAL A 115 -8.77 24.41 7.08
C VAL A 115 -10.08 25.19 7.02
N SER A 116 -10.05 26.47 7.40
CA SER A 116 -11.24 27.31 7.50
C SER A 116 -11.68 27.87 6.15
N LYS A 117 -10.74 28.41 5.37
CA LYS A 117 -10.98 28.98 4.04
C LYS A 117 -10.04 28.37 3.02
N VAL A 118 -10.60 27.82 1.95
CA VAL A 118 -9.85 27.30 0.79
C VAL A 118 -10.34 28.05 -0.47
N PRO A 119 -9.46 28.75 -1.20
CA PRO A 119 -9.81 29.38 -2.47
C PRO A 119 -10.41 28.38 -3.45
N GLY A 120 -11.46 28.78 -4.17
CA GLY A 120 -12.15 27.94 -5.15
C GLY A 120 -13.18 26.95 -4.57
N LEU A 121 -13.20 26.69 -3.27
CA LEU A 121 -14.25 25.84 -2.68
C LEU A 121 -15.59 26.58 -2.52
N PRO A 122 -16.74 25.92 -2.79
CA PRO A 122 -18.05 26.50 -2.57
C PRO A 122 -18.32 26.74 -1.09
N ALA A 123 -19.15 27.74 -0.76
CA ALA A 123 -19.45 28.17 0.61
C ALA A 123 -19.87 26.99 1.53
N LYS A 124 -20.67 26.05 1.01
CA LYS A 124 -21.12 24.84 1.73
C LYS A 124 -20.01 23.89 2.18
N ALA A 125 -18.84 23.96 1.54
CA ALA A 125 -17.67 23.11 1.78
C ALA A 125 -16.56 23.82 2.59
N GLN A 126 -16.65 25.14 2.73
CA GLN A 126 -15.71 25.90 3.57
C GLN A 126 -15.76 25.37 5.01
N SER A 127 -14.61 25.35 5.69
CA SER A 127 -14.48 24.81 7.06
C SER A 127 -14.90 23.34 7.24
N LYS A 128 -14.97 22.54 6.17
CA LYS A 128 -15.23 21.09 6.21
C LYS A 128 -14.10 20.24 5.62
N VAL A 129 -12.95 20.87 5.34
CA VAL A 129 -11.79 20.20 4.73
C VAL A 129 -10.65 20.12 5.73
N TYR A 130 -9.93 19.01 5.67
CA TYR A 130 -8.71 18.77 6.44
C TYR A 130 -7.54 18.62 5.47
N VAL A 131 -6.38 19.12 5.87
CA VAL A 131 -5.12 19.01 5.12
C VAL A 131 -4.11 18.24 5.95
N CYS A 132 -3.33 17.40 5.28
CA CYS A 132 -2.17 16.70 5.83
C CYS A 132 -0.98 16.94 4.91
N PRO A 133 0.24 17.15 5.44
CA PRO A 133 1.45 17.15 4.63
C PRO A 133 1.57 15.87 3.80
N GLN A 134 2.02 16.01 2.56
CA GLN A 134 2.27 14.87 1.68
C GLN A 134 3.44 14.04 2.22
N PRO A 135 3.31 12.70 2.29
CA PRO A 135 4.36 11.86 2.84
C PRO A 135 5.56 11.80 1.88
N LYS A 136 6.76 11.64 2.45
CA LYS A 136 7.98 11.35 1.71
C LYS A 136 8.36 9.88 1.89
N VAL A 137 8.62 9.18 0.80
CA VAL A 137 9.11 7.80 0.80
C VAL A 137 10.42 7.80 0.01
N ALA A 138 11.49 7.21 0.58
CA ALA A 138 12.83 7.21 -0.01
C ALA A 138 13.31 8.61 -0.49
N GLY A 139 13.04 9.65 0.31
CA GLY A 139 13.45 11.03 0.02
C GLY A 139 12.60 11.78 -1.01
N ARG A 140 11.58 11.17 -1.61
CA ARG A 140 10.70 11.79 -2.61
C ARG A 140 9.27 11.94 -2.11
N TYR A 141 8.58 12.98 -2.54
CA TYR A 141 7.15 13.12 -2.28
C TYR A 141 6.38 12.00 -2.98
N LEU A 142 5.54 11.29 -2.22
CA LEU A 142 4.76 10.18 -2.74
C LEU A 142 3.57 10.71 -3.53
N SER A 143 3.52 10.44 -4.84
CA SER A 143 2.29 10.56 -5.62
C SER A 143 1.44 9.32 -5.43
N PHE A 144 0.13 9.49 -5.22
CA PHE A 144 -0.80 8.39 -4.98
C PHE A 144 -2.15 8.66 -5.65
N ARG A 145 -2.85 7.59 -6.04
CA ARG A 145 -4.18 7.66 -6.67
C ARG A 145 -5.30 7.16 -5.76
N GLN A 146 -4.95 6.59 -4.61
CA GLN A 146 -5.87 6.02 -3.65
C GLN A 146 -5.49 6.43 -2.23
N LEU A 147 -6.51 6.58 -1.39
CA LEU A 147 -6.39 6.88 0.03
C LEU A 147 -7.44 6.02 0.76
N TRP A 148 -7.10 5.59 1.97
CA TRP A 148 -7.99 4.82 2.83
C TRP A 148 -8.08 5.45 4.20
N VAL A 149 -9.26 5.42 4.80
CA VAL A 149 -9.53 5.86 6.16
C VAL A 149 -10.21 4.71 6.89
N ASN A 150 -9.61 4.21 7.97
CA ASN A 150 -10.15 3.10 8.77
C ASN A 150 -10.52 1.86 7.93
N GLY A 151 -9.67 1.51 6.96
CA GLY A 151 -9.89 0.37 6.06
C GLY A 151 -10.89 0.63 4.93
N GLN A 152 -11.55 1.78 4.90
CA GLN A 152 -12.48 2.15 3.84
C GLN A 152 -11.79 2.98 2.76
N LYS A 153 -11.98 2.60 1.50
CA LYS A 153 -11.43 3.33 0.35
C LYS A 153 -12.15 4.66 0.19
N THR A 154 -11.41 5.76 0.13
CA THR A 154 -11.98 7.08 -0.12
C THR A 154 -12.15 7.34 -1.62
N VAL A 155 -12.92 8.39 -1.93
CA VAL A 155 -13.13 8.84 -3.30
C VAL A 155 -12.06 9.86 -3.67
N ARG A 156 -11.26 9.57 -4.70
CA ARG A 156 -10.47 10.61 -5.39
C ARG A 156 -11.47 11.60 -6.01
N ALA A 157 -11.29 12.89 -5.70
CA ALA A 157 -12.24 13.92 -6.10
C ALA A 157 -12.52 13.88 -7.61
N ARG A 158 -13.81 13.99 -7.95
CA ARG A 158 -14.36 13.94 -9.30
C ARG A 158 -15.58 14.87 -9.38
N ASP A 159 -16.02 15.16 -10.59
CA ASP A 159 -17.13 16.08 -10.87
C ASP A 159 -18.51 15.52 -10.47
N VAL A 160 -18.77 14.23 -10.69
CA VAL A 160 -20.03 13.57 -10.35
C VAL A 160 -19.84 12.41 -9.38
N ASN A 161 -20.74 12.28 -8.39
CA ASN A 161 -20.72 11.12 -7.49
C ASN A 161 -21.32 9.88 -8.15
N ASP A 162 -22.38 10.09 -8.93
CA ASP A 162 -23.12 9.08 -9.68
C ASP A 162 -22.63 9.06 -11.13
N PHE A 163 -22.17 7.89 -11.60
CA PHE A 163 -21.58 7.74 -12.93
C PHE A 163 -22.62 7.84 -14.06
N ASP A 164 -23.91 7.65 -13.77
CA ASP A 164 -24.97 7.85 -14.76
C ASP A 164 -25.13 9.33 -15.15
N GLN A 165 -24.58 10.24 -14.34
CA GLN A 165 -24.59 11.69 -14.59
C GLN A 165 -23.34 12.17 -15.35
N MET A 166 -22.44 11.27 -15.74
CA MET A 166 -21.26 11.63 -16.54
C MET A 166 -21.67 12.31 -17.85
N LYS A 167 -21.06 13.47 -18.11
CA LYS A 167 -21.28 14.20 -19.36
C LYS A 167 -20.67 13.43 -20.54
N ARG A 168 -21.32 13.53 -21.70
CA ARG A 168 -20.84 12.91 -22.94
C ARG A 168 -19.93 13.89 -23.68
N MET A 169 -18.90 13.36 -24.35
CA MET A 169 -18.10 14.15 -25.27
C MET A 169 -18.96 14.69 -26.42
N LEU A 170 -18.62 15.88 -26.92
CA LEU A 170 -19.28 16.49 -28.07
C LEU A 170 -18.58 16.12 -29.38
N ALA A 171 -17.25 16.15 -29.39
CA ALA A 171 -16.45 15.84 -30.57
C ALA A 171 -15.05 15.35 -30.19
N TRP A 172 -14.39 14.66 -31.13
CA TRP A 172 -12.99 14.28 -31.03
C TRP A 172 -12.29 14.50 -32.37
N ASP A 173 -11.42 15.50 -32.42
CA ASP A 173 -10.44 15.67 -33.49
C ASP A 173 -9.17 14.87 -33.16
N LYS A 174 -8.99 13.74 -33.83
CA LYS A 174 -7.83 12.86 -33.64
C LYS A 174 -6.54 13.41 -34.23
N HIS A 175 -6.64 14.27 -35.26
CA HIS A 175 -5.48 14.86 -35.91
C HIS A 175 -4.88 15.97 -35.03
N GLN A 176 -5.74 16.84 -34.49
CA GLN A 176 -5.33 17.91 -33.59
C GLN A 176 -5.21 17.45 -32.13
N GLN A 177 -5.64 16.22 -31.83
CA GLN A 177 -5.67 15.65 -30.46
C GLN A 177 -6.53 16.47 -29.49
N VAL A 178 -7.64 17.01 -30.01
CA VAL A 178 -8.59 17.84 -29.24
C VAL A 178 -9.86 17.04 -28.99
N LEU A 179 -10.25 16.97 -27.72
CA LEU A 179 -11.55 16.45 -27.30
C LEU A 179 -12.41 17.63 -26.84
N THR A 180 -13.59 17.78 -27.43
CA THR A 180 -14.55 18.82 -27.05
C THR A 180 -15.56 18.26 -26.08
N ILE A 181 -15.75 18.94 -24.94
CA ILE A 181 -16.72 18.57 -23.91
C ILE A 181 -17.72 19.70 -23.68
N PRO A 182 -18.90 19.43 -23.11
CA PRO A 182 -19.76 20.48 -22.59
C PRO A 182 -18.99 21.26 -21.51
N THR A 183 -19.06 22.59 -21.53
CA THR A 183 -18.41 23.43 -20.53
C THR A 183 -18.94 23.09 -19.14
N PRO A 184 -18.08 22.67 -18.18
CA PRO A 184 -18.54 22.38 -16.83
C PRO A 184 -19.07 23.62 -16.11
N GLU A 185 -20.13 23.46 -15.32
CA GLU A 185 -20.76 24.52 -14.52
C GLU A 185 -19.96 24.85 -13.25
N VAL A 186 -18.64 25.00 -13.39
CA VAL A 186 -17.72 25.32 -12.30
C VAL A 186 -17.21 26.75 -12.50
N LYS A 187 -17.37 27.60 -11.47
CA LYS A 187 -16.84 28.96 -11.52
C LYS A 187 -15.32 28.91 -11.66
N HIS A 188 -14.78 29.68 -12.60
CA HIS A 188 -13.34 29.73 -12.90
C HIS A 188 -12.76 28.36 -13.26
N PHE A 189 -13.50 27.56 -14.04
CA PHE A 189 -12.99 26.31 -14.59
C PHE A 189 -11.78 26.58 -15.50
N GLN A 190 -10.63 26.11 -15.05
CA GLN A 190 -9.34 26.29 -15.72
C GLN A 190 -8.48 25.05 -15.50
N THR A 191 -7.43 24.90 -16.30
CA THR A 191 -6.51 23.78 -16.14
C THR A 191 -5.83 23.83 -14.77
N LEU A 192 -5.78 22.68 -14.10
CA LEU A 192 -5.06 22.49 -12.84
C LEU A 192 -4.01 21.39 -13.01
N ASP A 193 -2.89 21.53 -12.31
CA ASP A 193 -1.86 20.49 -12.29
C ASP A 193 -2.44 19.16 -11.78
N GLY A 194 -2.19 18.09 -12.53
CA GLY A 194 -2.68 16.75 -12.21
C GLY A 194 -4.17 16.53 -12.51
N MET A 195 -4.84 17.47 -13.19
CA MET A 195 -6.18 17.28 -13.72
C MET A 195 -6.23 16.15 -14.74
N GLU A 196 -7.27 15.34 -14.65
CA GLU A 196 -7.40 14.11 -15.43
C GLU A 196 -8.86 13.92 -15.86
N LEU A 197 -9.03 13.61 -17.13
CA LEU A 197 -10.29 13.16 -17.71
C LEU A 197 -10.29 11.64 -17.77
N VAL A 198 -11.32 11.02 -17.20
CA VAL A 198 -11.58 9.59 -17.36
C VAL A 198 -12.65 9.41 -18.42
N LEU A 199 -12.23 8.97 -19.61
CA LEU A 199 -13.11 8.86 -20.78
C LEU A 199 -13.56 7.41 -20.96
N HIS A 200 -14.86 7.16 -20.90
CA HIS A 200 -15.45 5.85 -21.19
C HIS A 200 -15.60 5.66 -22.70
N GLN A 201 -14.99 4.60 -23.25
CA GLN A 201 -14.93 4.32 -24.69
C GLN A 201 -15.22 2.84 -24.93
N MET A 202 -16.47 2.55 -25.31
CA MET A 202 -16.92 1.18 -25.60
C MET A 202 -16.68 0.24 -24.41
N TRP A 203 -15.67 -0.63 -24.49
CA TRP A 203 -15.32 -1.63 -23.47
C TRP A 203 -14.19 -1.19 -22.53
N ALA A 204 -13.64 0.01 -22.70
CA ALA A 204 -12.49 0.49 -21.93
C ALA A 204 -12.68 1.91 -21.41
N ILE A 205 -11.84 2.28 -20.44
CA ILE A 205 -11.65 3.66 -20.01
C ILE A 205 -10.26 4.14 -20.40
N SER A 206 -10.13 5.44 -20.66
CA SER A 206 -8.85 6.11 -20.85
C SER A 206 -8.65 7.16 -19.76
N ASN A 207 -7.48 7.14 -19.11
CA ASN A 207 -7.05 8.14 -18.14
C ASN A 207 -6.19 9.21 -18.82
N LEU A 208 -6.83 10.29 -19.27
CA LEU A 208 -6.20 11.35 -20.07
C LEU A 208 -5.85 12.54 -19.18
N ARG A 209 -4.57 12.87 -19.06
CA ARG A 209 -4.14 14.08 -18.33
C ARG A 209 -4.43 15.31 -19.18
N VAL A 210 -5.09 16.31 -18.59
CA VAL A 210 -5.48 17.53 -19.29
C VAL A 210 -4.27 18.45 -19.38
N ALA A 211 -3.81 18.73 -20.61
CA ALA A 211 -2.68 19.63 -20.86
C ALA A 211 -3.11 21.10 -20.88
N SER A 212 -4.23 21.39 -21.55
CA SER A 212 -4.81 22.73 -21.69
C SER A 212 -6.33 22.63 -21.86
N LEU A 213 -7.01 23.74 -21.64
CA LEU A 213 -8.44 23.92 -21.85
C LEU A 213 -8.66 25.24 -22.59
N THR A 214 -9.62 25.28 -23.53
CA THR A 214 -9.99 26.52 -24.23
C THR A 214 -11.51 26.60 -24.35
N ARG A 215 -12.10 27.54 -23.62
CA ARG A 215 -13.56 27.69 -23.59
C ARG A 215 -14.06 28.43 -24.83
N ASN A 216 -15.00 27.80 -25.54
CA ASN A 216 -15.72 28.34 -26.68
C ASN A 216 -17.23 28.30 -26.40
N GLY A 217 -17.72 29.32 -25.67
CA GLY A 217 -19.12 29.41 -25.24
C GLY A 217 -19.52 28.26 -24.31
N ASP A 218 -20.42 27.39 -24.81
CA ASP A 218 -20.97 26.23 -24.12
C ASP A 218 -20.13 24.95 -24.31
N SER A 219 -19.02 25.05 -25.05
CA SER A 219 -18.03 23.98 -25.21
C SER A 219 -16.66 24.38 -24.63
N THR A 220 -15.89 23.39 -24.17
CA THR A 220 -14.51 23.54 -23.68
C THR A 220 -13.62 22.43 -24.25
#